data_AF-A0A0G1TP13-F1
#
_entry.id   AF-A0A0G1TP13-F1
#
_cell.length_a   1.000
_cell.length_b   1.000
_cell.length_c   1.000
_cell.angle_alpha   90.00
_cell.angle_beta   90.00
_cell.angle_gamma   90.00
#
_symmetry.space_group_name_H-M   'P 1'
#
loop_
_entity.id
_entity.type
_entity.pdbx_description
1 polymer ?
#
loop_
_entity_poly.entity_id
_entity_poly.type
_entity_poly.pdbx_seq_one_letter_code
_entity_poly.pdbx_strand_id
1 'polypeptide(L)'
;MEKGLPAKILLIPGILIVLILVVYVGFGRGLIPSEAEYQKGQARLAVAMKTKLPETPLLEVKYPIQGYRIPGVGGFCWIESSSGLIKYLEPDIDFDTFIFYGRPTLIVAGRDNNERWGPGLSQAHAFVELGYTAFRGSTNPTHLPQSVFPDIDPLNLIYFKTAQQELDFIKKLVSAKIIPTIGYDGDFSTVVGYNKDGLWIVRSDPSQTDKEGRNFMTYPVPFEPTFITYRELFNNWGMDYQFFWYEKTGFRKPVSEIYAENKKNAQEAVSNLKAVLDFLQSGGRLVDFTYEIDIPSSISLYRYFTKRGNTDIANIYLKIAEIYDFQRESLGPDSRRSQSEARKFYIETLTKVQPLLEEAATKWP
;
A
#
# COMPACT_ATOMS: atom_id res chain seq x y z
N MET A 1 13.24 -63.74 13.73
CA MET A 1 12.39 -63.10 12.71
C MET A 1 11.52 -62.07 13.41
N GLU A 2 12.00 -60.84 13.50
CA GLU A 2 11.20 -59.73 14.02
C GLU A 2 10.13 -59.39 12.97
N LYS A 3 8.86 -59.51 13.36
CA LYS A 3 7.72 -59.21 12.50
C LYS A 3 7.66 -57.69 12.31
N GLY A 4 8.10 -57.22 11.15
CA GLY A 4 7.91 -55.83 10.73
C GLY A 4 6.42 -55.46 10.74
N LEU A 5 6.12 -54.27 11.27
CA LEU A 5 4.75 -53.74 11.30
C LEU A 5 4.18 -53.73 9.88
N PRO A 6 2.96 -54.27 9.65
CA PRO A 6 2.35 -54.27 8.33
C PRO A 6 2.06 -52.83 7.87
N ALA A 7 2.51 -52.50 6.65
CA ALA A 7 2.41 -51.18 6.02
C ALA A 7 1.00 -50.54 6.06
N LYS A 8 -0.06 -51.34 6.23
CA LYS A 8 -1.44 -50.87 6.43
C LYS A 8 -1.63 -50.03 7.70
N ILE A 9 -0.83 -50.23 8.75
CA ILE A 9 -0.92 -49.47 10.02
C ILE A 9 -0.29 -48.07 9.87
N LEU A 10 0.65 -47.88 8.95
CA LEU A 10 1.26 -46.56 8.63
C LEU A 10 0.44 -45.75 7.60
N LEU A 11 -0.42 -46.42 6.82
CA LEU A 11 -1.26 -45.77 5.82
C LEU A 11 -2.41 -44.95 6.43
N ILE A 12 -2.98 -45.36 7.57
CA ILE A 12 -4.10 -44.62 8.19
C ILE A 12 -3.62 -43.29 8.81
N PRO A 13 -2.52 -43.23 9.59
CA PRO A 13 -1.95 -41.96 10.04
C PRO A 13 -1.41 -41.12 8.88
N GLY A 14 -0.79 -41.74 7.87
CA GLY A 14 -0.26 -41.03 6.70
C GLY A 14 -1.37 -40.38 5.86
N ILE A 15 -2.49 -41.08 5.63
CA ILE A 15 -3.66 -40.52 4.94
C ILE A 15 -4.33 -39.43 5.79
N LEU A 16 -4.41 -39.60 7.12
CA LEU A 16 -4.93 -38.54 8.01
C LEU A 16 -4.03 -37.31 8.02
N ILE A 17 -2.70 -37.47 8.01
CA ILE A 17 -1.74 -36.38 7.93
C ILE A 17 -1.81 -35.70 6.56
N VAL A 18 -1.97 -36.44 5.47
CA VAL A 18 -2.18 -35.88 4.13
C VAL A 18 -3.54 -35.22 4.00
N LEU A 19 -4.61 -35.75 4.61
CA LEU A 19 -5.91 -35.08 4.67
C LEU A 19 -5.87 -33.85 5.55
N ILE A 20 -5.17 -33.86 6.69
CA ILE A 20 -4.96 -32.67 7.52
C ILE A 20 -4.05 -31.70 6.79
N LEU A 21 -3.05 -32.10 6.02
CA LEU A 21 -2.23 -31.21 5.20
C LEU A 21 -3.00 -30.72 3.97
N VAL A 22 -3.86 -31.49 3.33
CA VAL A 22 -4.71 -31.02 2.23
C VAL A 22 -5.84 -30.15 2.79
N VAL A 23 -6.30 -30.41 4.01
CA VAL A 23 -7.24 -29.54 4.72
C VAL A 23 -6.52 -28.30 5.25
N TYR A 24 -5.26 -28.35 5.68
CA TYR A 24 -4.54 -27.22 6.27
C TYR A 24 -3.76 -26.41 5.24
N VAL A 25 -3.36 -27.01 4.12
CA VAL A 25 -2.76 -26.34 2.94
C VAL A 25 -3.85 -25.97 1.93
N GLY A 26 -4.93 -26.76 1.83
CA GLY A 26 -6.11 -26.43 1.02
C GLY A 26 -7.13 -25.53 1.72
N PHE A 27 -7.26 -25.56 3.06
CA PHE A 27 -8.06 -24.61 3.84
C PHE A 27 -7.20 -23.58 4.59
N GLY A 28 -5.87 -23.68 4.54
CA GLY A 28 -4.95 -22.57 4.88
C GLY A 28 -5.00 -21.42 3.89
N ARG A 29 -5.82 -21.56 2.84
CA ARG A 29 -6.33 -20.51 1.98
C ARG A 29 -7.85 -20.56 2.00
N GLY A 30 -8.44 -19.83 2.94
CA GLY A 30 -9.82 -19.36 2.87
C GLY A 30 -10.92 -20.38 2.62
N LEU A 31 -11.73 -20.65 3.65
CA LEU A 31 -13.13 -20.96 3.40
C LEU A 31 -13.69 -19.84 2.51
N ILE A 32 -14.12 -20.20 1.30
CA ILE A 32 -14.94 -19.32 0.46
C ILE A 32 -16.16 -18.95 1.33
N PRO A 33 -16.40 -17.66 1.63
CA PRO A 33 -17.51 -17.27 2.48
C PRO A 33 -18.80 -17.86 1.92
N SER A 34 -19.63 -18.43 2.79
CA SER A 34 -20.97 -18.87 2.39
C SER A 34 -21.78 -17.68 1.84
N GLU A 35 -22.78 -17.94 0.99
CA GLU A 35 -23.68 -16.88 0.49
C GLU A 35 -24.32 -16.07 1.63
N ALA A 36 -24.57 -16.71 2.77
CA ALA A 36 -25.08 -16.04 3.98
C ALA A 36 -24.05 -15.10 4.61
N GLU A 37 -22.78 -15.48 4.66
CA GLU A 37 -21.69 -14.61 5.13
C GLU A 37 -21.44 -13.45 4.16
N TYR A 38 -21.55 -13.72 2.86
CA TYR A 38 -21.52 -12.68 1.81
C TYR A 38 -22.62 -11.64 2.02
N GLN A 39 -23.87 -12.07 2.19
CA GLN A 39 -25.00 -11.16 2.42
C GLN A 39 -24.88 -10.41 3.74
N LYS A 40 -24.36 -11.06 4.79
CA LYS A 40 -24.07 -10.41 6.08
C LYS A 40 -22.98 -9.35 5.95
N GLY A 41 -21.95 -9.58 5.15
CA GLY A 41 -20.90 -8.59 4.85
C GLY A 41 -21.46 -7.37 4.11
N GLN A 42 -22.28 -7.60 3.08
CA GLN A 42 -22.96 -6.53 2.34
C GLN A 42 -23.91 -5.70 3.23
N ALA A 43 -24.69 -6.36 4.10
CA ALA A 43 -25.56 -5.67 5.04
C ALA A 43 -24.78 -4.86 6.09
N ARG A 44 -23.65 -5.39 6.58
CA ARG A 44 -22.76 -4.65 7.48
C ARG A 44 -22.15 -3.44 6.83
N LEU A 45 -21.77 -3.53 5.56
CA LEU A 45 -21.27 -2.37 4.83
C LEU A 45 -22.30 -1.24 4.78
N ALA A 46 -23.55 -1.56 4.46
CA ALA A 46 -24.62 -0.56 4.41
C ALA A 46 -24.84 0.15 5.77
N VAL A 47 -24.40 -0.46 6.88
CA VAL A 47 -24.42 0.12 8.23
C VAL A 47 -23.11 0.86 8.55
N ALA A 48 -21.96 0.32 8.13
CA ALA A 48 -20.65 0.89 8.41
C ALA A 48 -20.37 2.14 7.57
N MET A 49 -20.91 2.21 6.35
CA MET A 49 -20.84 3.40 5.51
C MET A 49 -21.80 4.47 6.02
N LYS A 50 -21.29 5.68 6.24
CA LYS A 50 -22.13 6.83 6.63
C LYS A 50 -22.91 7.39 5.44
N THR A 51 -22.36 7.26 4.24
CA THR A 51 -22.89 7.81 3.00
C THR A 51 -23.82 6.81 2.35
N LYS A 52 -25.06 7.23 2.11
CA LYS A 52 -26.02 6.45 1.35
C LYS A 52 -25.65 6.44 -0.13
N LEU A 53 -25.38 5.26 -0.67
CA LEU A 53 -25.12 5.10 -2.11
C LEU A 53 -26.41 5.21 -2.93
N PRO A 54 -26.35 5.77 -4.15
CA PRO A 54 -27.51 5.82 -5.03
C PRO A 54 -27.87 4.42 -5.53
N GLU A 55 -29.16 4.17 -5.77
CA GLU A 55 -29.64 2.91 -6.34
C GLU A 55 -29.11 2.70 -7.76
N THR A 56 -29.11 3.77 -8.56
CA THR A 56 -28.55 3.84 -9.91
C THR A 56 -27.43 4.89 -9.95
N PRO A 57 -26.24 4.55 -10.49
CA PRO A 57 -25.18 5.54 -10.67
C PRO A 57 -25.60 6.66 -11.63
N LEU A 58 -24.96 7.82 -11.53
CA LEU A 58 -25.10 8.90 -12.51
C LEU A 58 -24.66 8.40 -13.90
N LEU A 59 -25.17 9.02 -14.97
CA LEU A 59 -24.79 8.65 -16.33
C LEU A 59 -23.30 8.93 -16.62
N GLU A 60 -22.80 10.04 -16.11
CA GLU A 60 -21.41 10.48 -16.27
C GLU A 60 -21.02 11.36 -15.08
N VAL A 61 -19.77 11.26 -14.66
CA VAL A 61 -19.18 12.11 -13.63
C VAL A 61 -17.66 12.19 -13.81
N LYS A 62 -17.07 13.34 -13.52
CA LYS A 62 -15.62 13.52 -13.47
C LYS A 62 -15.26 14.58 -12.43
N TYR A 63 -14.32 14.24 -11.56
CA TYR A 63 -13.79 15.15 -10.54
C TYR A 63 -12.45 15.74 -10.99
N PRO A 64 -12.12 16.98 -10.60
CA PRO A 64 -10.88 17.64 -10.94
C PRO A 64 -9.73 17.18 -10.02
N ILE A 65 -9.48 15.87 -9.98
CA ILE A 65 -8.45 15.25 -9.15
C ILE A 65 -7.28 14.89 -10.05
N GLN A 66 -6.10 15.47 -9.79
CA GLN A 66 -4.83 15.14 -10.43
C GLN A 66 -4.06 14.15 -9.55
N GLY A 67 -3.07 13.44 -10.08
CA GLY A 67 -2.08 12.73 -9.26
C GLY A 67 -0.87 13.61 -8.97
N TYR A 68 -0.05 13.23 -8.00
CA TYR A 68 1.23 13.91 -7.73
C TYR A 68 2.35 12.91 -7.65
N ARG A 69 3.43 13.16 -8.39
CA ARG A 69 4.59 12.27 -8.47
C ARG A 69 5.87 13.02 -8.19
N ILE A 70 6.77 12.40 -7.44
CA ILE A 70 8.16 12.87 -7.31
C ILE A 70 8.88 12.46 -8.60
N PRO A 71 9.37 13.41 -9.42
CA PRO A 71 10.02 13.06 -10.68
C PRO A 71 11.26 12.18 -10.49
N GLY A 72 11.51 11.30 -11.45
CA GLY A 72 12.64 10.35 -11.45
C GLY A 72 12.48 9.19 -10.45
N VAL A 73 11.39 9.16 -9.67
CA VAL A 73 11.11 8.13 -8.68
C VAL A 73 9.95 7.26 -9.18
N GLY A 74 10.24 5.99 -9.50
CA GLY A 74 9.22 5.00 -9.89
C GLY A 74 8.89 4.02 -8.76
N GLY A 75 7.75 3.32 -8.86
CA GLY A 75 7.38 2.23 -7.94
C GLY A 75 6.50 2.61 -6.75
N PHE A 76 5.94 3.83 -6.74
CA PHE A 76 5.08 4.32 -5.65
C PHE A 76 3.67 4.70 -6.13
N CYS A 77 3.15 3.96 -7.11
CA CYS A 77 1.90 4.25 -7.83
C CYS A 77 0.69 4.52 -6.91
N TRP A 78 0.62 3.85 -5.76
CA TRP A 78 -0.44 4.09 -4.78
C TRP A 78 -0.32 5.45 -4.09
N ILE A 79 0.87 5.85 -3.65
CA ILE A 79 1.10 7.18 -3.07
C ILE A 79 0.84 8.27 -4.10
N GLU A 80 1.31 8.05 -5.33
CA GLU A 80 1.19 9.02 -6.41
C GLU A 80 -0.28 9.26 -6.83
N SER A 81 -1.09 8.20 -6.84
CA SER A 81 -2.52 8.28 -7.14
C SER A 81 -3.38 8.76 -5.96
N SER A 82 -2.97 8.51 -4.72
CA SER A 82 -3.74 8.86 -3.51
C SER A 82 -3.45 10.25 -2.95
N SER A 83 -2.24 10.78 -3.15
CA SER A 83 -1.86 12.15 -2.76
C SER A 83 -2.73 13.21 -3.46
N GLY A 84 -3.12 12.93 -4.70
CA GLY A 84 -4.12 13.70 -5.43
C GLY A 84 -5.49 13.71 -4.79
N LEU A 85 -5.95 12.51 -4.44
CA LEU A 85 -7.23 12.31 -3.77
C LEU A 85 -7.27 13.05 -2.44
N ILE A 86 -6.24 12.92 -1.60
CA ILE A 86 -6.26 13.59 -0.30
C ILE A 86 -6.21 15.10 -0.45
N LYS A 87 -5.48 15.66 -1.44
CA LYS A 87 -5.48 17.09 -1.70
C LYS A 87 -6.88 17.62 -2.06
N TYR A 88 -7.67 16.81 -2.76
CA TYR A 88 -9.06 17.13 -3.08
C TYR A 88 -9.99 17.03 -1.86
N LEU A 89 -9.81 16.01 -1.03
CA LEU A 89 -10.65 15.77 0.15
C LEU A 89 -10.32 16.69 1.34
N GLU A 90 -9.05 17.03 1.50
CA GLU A 90 -8.48 17.84 2.59
C GLU A 90 -7.56 18.92 1.96
N PRO A 91 -8.11 20.05 1.47
CA PRO A 91 -7.35 21.03 0.68
C PRO A 91 -6.17 21.69 1.42
N ASP A 92 -6.13 21.65 2.75
CA ASP A 92 -5.02 22.14 3.56
C ASP A 92 -3.85 21.14 3.68
N ILE A 93 -4.05 19.87 3.32
CA ILE A 93 -3.00 18.85 3.30
C ILE A 93 -2.19 18.98 2.01
N ASP A 94 -0.87 19.16 2.13
CA ASP A 94 0.07 19.02 1.02
C ASP A 94 0.64 17.59 0.95
N PHE A 95 1.39 17.30 -0.12
CA PHE A 95 1.98 15.97 -0.33
C PHE A 95 2.86 15.55 0.85
N ASP A 96 3.78 16.42 1.31
CA ASP A 96 4.69 16.10 2.41
C ASP A 96 3.92 15.82 3.71
N THR A 97 2.87 16.60 4.00
CA THR A 97 2.01 16.39 5.16
C THR A 97 1.27 15.06 5.05
N PHE A 98 0.74 14.72 3.88
CA PHE A 98 0.11 13.42 3.67
C PHE A 98 1.09 12.26 3.94
N ILE A 99 2.31 12.34 3.40
CA ILE A 99 3.36 11.34 3.68
C ILE A 99 3.64 11.28 5.18
N PHE A 100 3.72 12.42 5.87
CA PHE A 100 3.99 12.49 7.32
C PHE A 100 2.93 11.74 8.16
N TYR A 101 1.67 11.76 7.73
CA TYR A 101 0.58 10.99 8.35
C TYR A 101 0.69 9.48 8.07
N GLY A 102 1.40 9.09 7.00
CA GLY A 102 1.70 7.70 6.68
C GLY A 102 2.86 7.07 7.49
N ARG A 103 3.35 7.75 8.52
CA ARG A 103 4.46 7.33 9.40
C ARG A 103 5.78 7.04 8.66
N PRO A 104 6.41 8.04 8.00
CA PRO A 104 7.60 7.85 7.17
C PRO A 104 8.86 7.44 7.95
N THR A 105 8.83 7.43 9.29
CA THR A 105 9.95 6.94 10.12
C THR A 105 9.74 5.52 10.64
N LEU A 106 8.60 4.89 10.39
CA LEU A 106 8.31 3.55 10.87
C LEU A 106 9.18 2.52 10.13
N ILE A 107 9.80 1.62 10.88
CA ILE A 107 10.41 0.40 10.35
C ILE A 107 9.76 -0.77 11.06
N VAL A 108 9.09 -1.63 10.30
CA VAL A 108 8.38 -2.81 10.80
C VAL A 108 9.36 -3.97 10.93
N ALA A 109 9.47 -4.52 12.15
CA ALA A 109 10.30 -5.66 12.50
C ALA A 109 9.45 -6.80 13.06
N GLY A 110 8.72 -7.49 12.18
CA GLY A 110 7.78 -8.54 12.57
C GLY A 110 6.59 -8.63 11.62
N ARG A 111 5.85 -9.73 11.67
CA ARG A 111 4.51 -9.84 11.06
C ARG A 111 3.46 -9.72 12.17
N ASP A 112 3.39 -8.57 12.82
CA ASP A 112 2.21 -8.26 13.61
C ASP A 112 1.09 -7.86 12.64
N ASN A 113 -0.10 -8.42 12.81
CA ASN A 113 -1.29 -8.06 12.02
C ASN A 113 -1.14 -8.13 10.49
N ASN A 114 -0.26 -9.01 9.98
CA ASN A 114 0.08 -9.20 8.55
C ASN A 114 0.83 -8.03 7.88
N GLU A 115 1.43 -7.11 8.64
CA GLU A 115 2.30 -6.08 8.09
C GLU A 115 3.53 -6.69 7.37
N ARG A 116 3.98 -6.01 6.32
CA ARG A 116 5.23 -6.32 5.64
C ARG A 116 6.41 -5.71 6.41
N TRP A 117 7.55 -6.41 6.41
CA TRP A 117 8.79 -5.97 7.04
C TRP A 117 9.39 -4.75 6.31
N GLY A 118 10.27 -4.02 7.01
CA GLY A 118 11.03 -2.90 6.45
C GLY A 118 10.36 -1.53 6.64
N PRO A 119 10.69 -0.51 5.82
CA PRO A 119 10.06 0.80 5.91
C PRO A 119 8.53 0.71 5.82
N GLY A 120 7.85 1.34 6.79
CA GLY A 120 6.44 1.15 7.10
C GLY A 120 5.50 2.21 6.52
N LEU A 121 5.90 2.92 5.46
CA LEU A 121 5.05 3.93 4.84
C LEU A 121 3.77 3.29 4.29
N SER A 122 2.63 3.61 4.91
CA SER A 122 1.31 3.07 4.55
C SER A 122 0.35 4.20 4.19
N GLN A 123 -0.15 4.18 2.95
CA GLN A 123 -1.19 5.10 2.50
C GLN A 123 -2.49 4.89 3.29
N ALA A 124 -2.88 3.65 3.56
CA ALA A 124 -4.11 3.34 4.27
C ALA A 124 -4.05 3.93 5.68
N HIS A 125 -2.88 3.81 6.31
CA HIS A 125 -2.59 4.42 7.59
C HIS A 125 -2.74 5.94 7.56
N ALA A 126 -2.18 6.61 6.54
CA ALA A 126 -2.32 8.06 6.39
C ALA A 126 -3.81 8.49 6.36
N PHE A 127 -4.66 7.75 5.66
CA PHE A 127 -6.10 8.01 5.64
C PHE A 127 -6.75 7.78 7.02
N VAL A 128 -6.38 6.70 7.72
CA VAL A 128 -6.87 6.42 9.09
C VAL A 128 -6.49 7.52 10.06
N GLU A 129 -5.24 7.99 10.02
CA GLU A 129 -4.74 9.09 10.83
C GLU A 129 -5.42 10.43 10.50
N LEU A 130 -5.88 10.58 9.25
CA LEU A 130 -6.74 11.68 8.82
C LEU A 130 -8.22 11.48 9.19
N GLY A 131 -8.58 10.42 9.90
CA GLY A 131 -9.94 10.17 10.39
C GLY A 131 -10.87 9.47 9.38
N TYR A 132 -10.30 8.79 8.38
CA TYR A 132 -11.05 8.00 7.43
C TYR A 132 -11.08 6.52 7.85
N THR A 133 -12.22 5.87 7.66
CA THR A 133 -12.29 4.40 7.70
C THR A 133 -11.95 3.86 6.32
N ALA A 134 -11.01 2.92 6.29
CA ALA A 134 -10.62 2.20 5.10
C ALA A 134 -11.53 0.99 4.85
N PHE A 135 -11.89 0.80 3.58
CA PHE A 135 -12.68 -0.34 3.11
C PHE A 135 -12.00 -0.97 1.91
N ARG A 136 -12.30 -2.26 1.67
CA ARG A 136 -11.78 -3.00 0.53
C ARG A 136 -12.86 -3.84 -0.12
N GLY A 137 -12.85 -3.85 -1.45
CA GLY A 137 -13.65 -4.72 -2.29
C GLY A 137 -12.75 -5.63 -3.13
N SER A 138 -13.22 -6.84 -3.43
CA SER A 138 -12.53 -7.75 -4.34
C SER A 138 -13.48 -8.76 -5.00
N THR A 139 -13.14 -9.21 -6.19
CA THR A 139 -13.79 -10.35 -6.86
C THR A 139 -13.14 -11.70 -6.54
N ASN A 140 -12.03 -11.74 -5.79
CA ASN A 140 -11.32 -12.98 -5.46
C ASN A 140 -11.53 -13.39 -3.99
N PRO A 141 -12.36 -14.42 -3.71
CA PRO A 141 -12.61 -14.90 -2.35
C PRO A 141 -11.50 -15.80 -1.80
N THR A 142 -10.60 -16.30 -2.65
CA THR A 142 -9.57 -17.29 -2.27
C THR A 142 -8.32 -16.63 -1.70
N HIS A 143 -8.09 -15.37 -2.03
CA HIS A 143 -7.19 -14.50 -1.27
C HIS A 143 -8.00 -13.87 -0.15
N LEU A 144 -8.26 -14.64 0.93
CA LEU A 144 -8.49 -14.00 2.22
C LEU A 144 -7.40 -12.93 2.39
N PRO A 145 -7.73 -11.73 2.88
CA PRO A 145 -6.71 -10.74 3.14
C PRO A 145 -5.68 -11.37 4.07
N GLN A 146 -4.51 -11.69 3.51
CA GLN A 146 -3.32 -11.24 4.21
C GLN A 146 -3.57 -9.75 4.33
N SER A 147 -3.88 -9.27 5.53
CA SER A 147 -4.10 -7.87 5.80
C SER A 147 -2.79 -7.17 5.45
N VAL A 148 -2.63 -6.79 4.17
CA VAL A 148 -1.42 -6.14 3.68
C VAL A 148 -1.22 -4.81 4.43
N PHE A 149 -2.28 -4.30 5.06
CA PHE A 149 -2.32 -3.11 5.90
C PHE A 149 -3.26 -3.38 7.09
N PRO A 150 -2.78 -3.42 8.35
CA PRO A 150 -3.60 -3.66 9.54
C PRO A 150 -4.67 -2.60 9.78
N ASP A 151 -4.64 -1.53 8.99
CA ASP A 151 -5.56 -0.39 9.01
C ASP A 151 -6.96 -0.72 8.43
N ILE A 152 -7.18 -1.92 7.86
CA ILE A 152 -8.49 -2.35 7.35
C ILE A 152 -9.09 -3.40 8.28
N ASP A 153 -10.17 -3.04 8.97
CA ASP A 153 -10.97 -3.98 9.75
C ASP A 153 -11.45 -5.13 8.83
N PRO A 154 -11.27 -6.42 9.19
CA PRO A 154 -11.81 -7.54 8.44
C PRO A 154 -13.33 -7.46 8.17
N LEU A 155 -14.07 -6.71 8.97
CA LEU A 155 -15.50 -6.45 8.78
C LEU A 155 -15.81 -5.44 7.67
N ASN A 156 -14.82 -4.65 7.24
CA ASN A 156 -14.93 -3.65 6.18
C ASN A 156 -14.56 -4.21 4.78
N LEU A 157 -14.60 -5.54 4.65
CA LEU A 157 -14.30 -6.26 3.44
C LEU A 157 -15.58 -6.64 2.71
N ILE A 158 -15.57 -6.44 1.39
CA ILE A 158 -16.64 -6.85 0.51
C ILE A 158 -16.10 -7.75 -0.58
N TYR A 159 -16.86 -8.80 -0.88
CA TYR A 159 -16.65 -9.60 -2.07
C TYR A 159 -17.72 -9.28 -3.12
N PHE A 160 -17.35 -9.40 -4.39
CA PHE A 160 -18.25 -9.30 -5.54
C PHE A 160 -18.19 -10.59 -6.35
N LYS A 161 -19.32 -11.03 -6.91
CA LYS A 161 -19.36 -12.28 -7.68
C LYS A 161 -18.77 -12.11 -9.08
N THR A 162 -18.85 -10.89 -9.63
CA THR A 162 -18.39 -10.60 -10.99
C THR A 162 -17.71 -9.24 -11.05
N ALA A 163 -16.81 -9.07 -12.02
CA ALA A 163 -16.18 -7.80 -12.35
C ALA A 163 -17.21 -6.70 -12.66
N GLN A 164 -18.33 -7.08 -13.29
CA GLN A 164 -19.42 -6.14 -13.58
C GLN A 164 -20.07 -5.61 -12.30
N GLN A 165 -20.34 -6.48 -11.30
CA GLN A 165 -20.91 -6.04 -10.03
C GLN A 165 -19.97 -5.11 -9.27
N GLU A 166 -18.67 -5.41 -9.29
CA GLU A 166 -17.62 -4.58 -8.71
C GLU A 166 -17.55 -3.21 -9.41
N LEU A 167 -17.57 -3.18 -10.74
CA LEU A 167 -17.62 -1.94 -11.52
C LEU A 167 -18.89 -1.11 -11.23
N ASP A 168 -20.05 -1.74 -11.18
CA ASP A 168 -21.32 -1.06 -10.89
C ASP A 168 -21.30 -0.43 -9.49
N PHE A 169 -20.68 -1.11 -8.53
CA PHE A 169 -20.48 -0.58 -7.18
C PHE A 169 -19.49 0.60 -7.18
N ILE A 170 -18.36 0.49 -7.87
CA ILE A 170 -17.40 1.60 -8.06
C ILE A 170 -18.11 2.83 -8.63
N LYS A 171 -18.96 2.68 -9.65
CA LYS A 171 -19.73 3.80 -10.22
C LYS A 171 -20.68 4.45 -9.21
N LYS A 172 -21.31 3.65 -8.35
CA LYS A 172 -22.16 4.16 -7.26
C LYS A 172 -21.35 4.95 -6.23
N LEU A 173 -20.16 4.46 -5.86
CA LEU A 173 -19.23 5.19 -4.99
C LEU A 173 -18.88 6.56 -5.60
N VAL A 174 -18.40 6.56 -6.84
CA VAL A 174 -17.97 7.78 -7.54
C VAL A 174 -19.15 8.75 -7.72
N SER A 175 -20.36 8.24 -8.01
CA SER A 175 -21.59 9.06 -8.02
C SER A 175 -21.89 9.72 -6.68
N ALA A 176 -21.55 9.05 -5.57
CA ALA A 176 -21.72 9.55 -4.22
C ALA A 176 -20.52 10.38 -3.72
N LYS A 177 -19.59 10.77 -4.61
CA LYS A 177 -18.34 11.50 -4.28
C LYS A 177 -17.36 10.71 -3.40
N ILE A 178 -17.51 9.39 -3.34
CA ILE A 178 -16.54 8.49 -2.73
C ILE A 178 -15.63 7.98 -3.84
N ILE A 179 -14.36 8.34 -3.79
CA ILE A 179 -13.42 8.12 -4.89
C ILE A 179 -12.57 6.87 -4.56
N PRO A 180 -12.77 5.75 -5.26
CA PRO A 180 -12.02 4.53 -4.98
C PRO A 180 -10.66 4.51 -5.69
N THR A 181 -9.73 3.76 -5.13
CA THR A 181 -8.46 3.36 -5.76
C THR A 181 -8.55 1.90 -6.17
N ILE A 182 -8.31 1.60 -7.44
CA ILE A 182 -8.37 0.25 -8.02
C ILE A 182 -6.95 -0.27 -8.28
N GLY A 183 -6.76 -1.59 -8.22
CA GLY A 183 -5.67 -2.24 -8.93
C GLY A 183 -5.93 -2.23 -10.44
N TYR A 184 -4.96 -1.81 -11.24
CA TYR A 184 -5.04 -1.77 -12.70
C TYR A 184 -3.64 -1.92 -13.30
N ASP A 185 -3.44 -2.95 -14.13
CA ASP A 185 -2.20 -3.16 -14.89
C ASP A 185 -0.94 -3.21 -13.99
N GLY A 186 -1.04 -3.90 -12.85
CA GLY A 186 0.03 -4.03 -11.87
C GLY A 186 0.23 -2.82 -10.94
N ASP A 187 -0.50 -1.74 -11.15
CA ASP A 187 -0.42 -0.50 -10.38
C ASP A 187 -1.71 -0.18 -9.61
N PHE A 188 -1.63 0.73 -8.64
CA PHE A 188 -2.80 1.33 -8.00
C PHE A 188 -3.16 2.66 -8.67
N SER A 189 -4.43 2.82 -9.01
CA SER A 189 -4.96 4.00 -9.71
C SER A 189 -6.25 4.52 -9.09
N THR A 190 -6.38 5.83 -8.90
CA THR A 190 -7.59 6.44 -8.32
C THR A 190 -8.63 6.70 -9.42
N VAL A 191 -9.87 6.22 -9.26
CA VAL A 191 -10.96 6.40 -10.24
C VAL A 191 -11.65 7.73 -10.01
N VAL A 192 -11.31 8.73 -10.81
CA VAL A 192 -11.78 10.12 -10.64
C VAL A 192 -13.01 10.45 -11.48
N GLY A 193 -13.49 9.51 -12.29
CA GLY A 193 -14.69 9.68 -13.08
C GLY A 193 -15.00 8.49 -13.97
N TYR A 194 -16.17 8.53 -14.59
CA TYR A 194 -16.58 7.56 -15.61
C TYR A 194 -17.66 8.14 -16.53
N ASN A 195 -17.80 7.54 -17.71
CA ASN A 195 -18.91 7.77 -18.63
C ASN A 195 -19.39 6.45 -19.23
N LYS A 196 -20.16 6.49 -20.33
CA LYS A 196 -20.66 5.29 -21.01
C LYS A 196 -19.56 4.43 -21.66
N ASP A 197 -18.38 4.99 -21.92
CA ASP A 197 -17.31 4.34 -22.71
C ASP A 197 -16.16 3.82 -21.81
N GLY A 198 -15.95 4.43 -20.64
CA GLY A 198 -14.83 4.08 -19.78
C GLY A 198 -14.72 4.86 -18.47
N LEU A 199 -13.52 4.81 -17.88
CA LEU A 199 -13.13 5.47 -16.63
C LEU A 199 -12.05 6.51 -16.88
N TRP A 200 -12.05 7.59 -16.09
CA TRP A 200 -10.86 8.41 -15.88
C TRP A 200 -10.15 7.93 -14.63
N ILE A 201 -8.86 7.60 -14.75
CA ILE A 201 -8.04 7.13 -13.66
C ILE A 201 -6.78 7.99 -13.51
N VAL A 202 -6.42 8.27 -12.27
CA VAL A 202 -5.09 8.81 -11.94
C VAL A 202 -4.15 7.62 -11.84
N ARG A 203 -3.44 7.35 -12.94
CA ARG A 203 -2.38 6.34 -13.05
C ARG A 203 -1.04 7.04 -13.15
N SER A 204 -0.06 6.61 -12.36
CA SER A 204 1.30 7.16 -12.43
C SER A 204 1.83 7.11 -13.85
N ASP A 205 2.20 8.26 -14.39
CA ASP A 205 2.72 8.41 -15.74
C ASP A 205 4.02 9.22 -15.73
N PRO A 206 5.17 8.53 -15.79
CA PRO A 206 6.48 9.16 -15.88
C PRO A 206 6.58 10.17 -17.03
N SER A 207 5.91 9.94 -18.17
CA SER A 207 6.05 10.79 -19.36
C SER A 207 5.55 12.23 -19.14
N GLN A 208 4.64 12.44 -18.17
CA GLN A 208 4.11 13.76 -17.84
C GLN A 208 5.03 14.52 -16.87
N THR A 209 5.81 13.81 -16.05
CA THR A 209 6.49 14.36 -14.88
C THR A 209 8.02 14.32 -14.99
N ASP A 210 8.58 13.27 -15.59
CA ASP A 210 10.01 13.03 -15.72
C ASP A 210 10.55 13.80 -16.94
N LYS A 211 10.83 15.09 -16.74
CA LYS A 211 11.39 16.02 -17.74
C LYS A 211 12.83 16.41 -17.37
N GLU A 212 13.61 16.84 -18.36
CA GLU A 212 14.97 17.34 -18.15
C GLU A 212 15.01 18.40 -17.04
N GLY A 213 16.00 18.29 -16.14
CA GLY A 213 16.16 19.16 -14.98
C GLY A 213 15.30 18.80 -13.75
N ARG A 214 14.45 17.77 -13.83
CA ARG A 214 13.68 17.25 -12.69
C ARG A 214 14.30 15.96 -12.16
N ASN A 215 14.25 15.79 -10.85
CA ASN A 215 14.79 14.64 -10.13
C ASN A 215 14.05 14.45 -8.79
N PHE A 216 14.54 13.54 -7.94
CA PHE A 216 13.90 13.25 -6.65
C PHE A 216 13.84 14.45 -5.68
N MET A 217 14.67 15.49 -5.88
CA MET A 217 14.62 16.74 -5.11
C MET A 217 13.52 17.68 -5.58
N THR A 218 13.01 17.48 -6.80
CA THR A 218 11.90 18.27 -7.34
C THR A 218 10.65 18.01 -6.49
N TYR A 219 10.00 19.10 -6.06
CA TYR A 219 8.74 18.98 -5.33
C TYR A 219 7.71 18.21 -6.19
N PRO A 220 6.86 17.35 -5.58
CA PRO A 220 5.88 16.55 -6.32
C PRO A 220 5.13 17.35 -7.38
N VAL A 221 5.15 16.83 -8.61
CA VAL A 221 4.59 17.48 -9.79
C VAL A 221 3.21 16.87 -10.09
N PRO A 222 2.19 17.70 -10.35
CA PRO A 222 0.89 17.19 -10.74
C PRO A 222 0.92 16.53 -12.12
N PHE A 223 0.11 15.49 -12.31
CA PHE A 223 -0.15 14.87 -13.61
C PHE A 223 -1.64 14.61 -13.80
N GLU A 224 -2.07 14.60 -15.06
CA GLU A 224 -3.47 14.51 -15.43
C GLU A 224 -4.00 13.07 -15.42
N PRO A 225 -5.29 12.87 -15.11
CA PRO A 225 -5.93 11.56 -15.26
C PRO A 225 -5.95 11.07 -16.70
N THR A 226 -5.71 9.78 -16.88
CA THR A 226 -5.80 9.07 -18.15
C THR A 226 -7.17 8.43 -18.30
N PHE A 227 -7.72 8.46 -19.52
CA PHE A 227 -8.95 7.75 -19.84
C PHE A 227 -8.64 6.31 -20.27
N ILE A 228 -9.38 5.34 -19.71
CA ILE A 228 -9.33 3.93 -20.11
C ILE A 228 -10.73 3.43 -20.47
N THR A 229 -10.83 2.64 -21.52
CA THR A 229 -12.11 2.04 -21.94
C THR A 229 -12.51 0.89 -21.03
N TYR A 230 -13.80 0.56 -20.95
CA TYR A 230 -14.23 -0.64 -20.21
C TYR A 230 -13.62 -1.92 -20.77
N ARG A 231 -13.36 -1.98 -22.08
CA ARG A 231 -12.68 -3.12 -22.70
C ARG A 231 -11.25 -3.29 -22.17
N GLU A 232 -10.48 -2.20 -22.10
CA GLU A 232 -9.12 -2.24 -21.55
C GLU A 232 -9.11 -2.58 -20.06
N LEU A 233 -10.09 -2.03 -19.32
CA LEU A 233 -10.27 -2.33 -17.90
C LEU A 233 -10.53 -3.83 -17.68
N PHE A 234 -11.49 -4.41 -18.41
CA PHE A 234 -11.84 -5.83 -18.27
C PHE A 234 -10.77 -6.79 -18.78
N ASN A 235 -10.03 -6.42 -19.82
CA ASN A 235 -8.91 -7.22 -20.32
C ASN A 235 -7.81 -7.39 -19.27
N ASN A 236 -7.65 -6.41 -18.38
CA ASN A 236 -6.64 -6.46 -17.35
C ASN A 236 -7.17 -7.06 -16.03
N TRP A 237 -8.50 -7.19 -15.82
CA TRP A 237 -9.21 -7.56 -14.55
C TRP A 237 -8.78 -8.87 -13.84
N GLY A 238 -7.77 -9.61 -14.29
CA GLY A 238 -7.40 -10.93 -13.75
C GLY A 238 -6.29 -10.98 -12.68
N MET A 239 -5.45 -9.95 -12.55
CA MET A 239 -4.27 -9.94 -11.69
C MET A 239 -4.52 -9.13 -10.39
N ASP A 240 -4.78 -9.81 -9.26
CA ASP A 240 -4.89 -9.22 -7.91
C ASP A 240 -5.94 -8.10 -7.72
N TYR A 241 -7.11 -8.23 -8.36
CA TYR A 241 -8.14 -7.20 -8.35
C TYR A 241 -8.77 -7.00 -6.97
N GLN A 242 -8.33 -5.91 -6.36
CA GLN A 242 -8.87 -5.29 -5.18
C GLN A 242 -9.06 -3.81 -5.50
N PHE A 243 -10.07 -3.21 -4.90
CA PHE A 243 -10.16 -1.76 -4.82
C PHE A 243 -10.42 -1.33 -3.38
N PHE A 244 -10.00 -0.12 -3.09
CA PHE A 244 -10.06 0.50 -1.79
C PHE A 244 -10.86 1.78 -1.89
N TRP A 245 -11.57 2.11 -0.82
CA TRP A 245 -12.12 3.45 -0.67
C TRP A 245 -12.08 3.85 0.79
N TYR A 246 -12.21 5.15 1.00
CA TYR A 246 -12.02 5.77 2.29
C TYR A 246 -13.21 6.67 2.56
N GLU A 247 -13.79 6.55 3.75
CA GLU A 247 -14.90 7.40 4.16
C GLU A 247 -14.55 8.16 5.43
N LYS A 248 -14.88 9.44 5.47
CA LYS A 248 -14.63 10.27 6.65
C LYS A 248 -15.60 9.89 7.76
N THR A 249 -15.11 9.16 8.77
CA THR A 249 -15.93 8.66 9.88
C THR A 249 -15.54 9.27 11.22
N GLY A 250 -14.30 9.72 11.36
CA GLY A 250 -13.75 10.33 12.57
C GLY A 250 -13.09 11.68 12.32
N PHE A 251 -12.40 12.17 13.34
CA PHE A 251 -11.61 13.38 13.27
C PHE A 251 -10.17 13.06 12.88
N ARG A 252 -9.56 13.98 12.14
CA ARG A 252 -8.12 13.96 11.86
C ARG A 252 -7.35 14.07 13.17
N LYS A 253 -6.33 13.22 13.37
CA LYS A 253 -5.41 13.35 14.49
C LYS A 253 -4.62 14.67 14.40
N PRO A 254 -4.35 15.35 15.53
CA PRO A 254 -3.51 16.53 15.55
C PRO A 254 -2.09 16.24 15.03
N VAL A 255 -1.50 17.21 14.32
CA VAL A 255 -0.10 17.11 13.82
C VAL A 255 0.89 16.84 14.96
N SER A 256 0.64 17.35 16.17
CA SER A 256 1.48 17.10 17.35
C SER A 256 1.51 15.63 17.78
N GLU A 257 0.40 14.91 17.65
CA GLU A 257 0.33 13.49 17.95
C GLU A 257 1.09 12.69 16.88
N ILE A 258 0.85 12.99 15.60
CA ILE A 258 1.59 12.39 14.49
C ILE A 258 3.10 12.66 14.59
N TYR A 259 3.48 13.84 15.05
CA TYR A 259 4.87 14.18 15.31
C TYR A 259 5.47 13.31 16.43
N ALA A 260 4.77 13.17 17.55
CA ALA A 260 5.22 12.33 18.67
C ALA A 260 5.34 10.84 18.27
N GLU A 261 4.38 10.33 17.49
CA GLU A 261 4.43 8.97 16.93
C GLU A 261 5.65 8.80 16.00
N ASN A 262 5.87 9.72 15.06
CA ASN A 262 7.04 9.64 14.18
C ASN A 262 8.37 9.79 14.93
N LYS A 263 8.42 10.59 16.00
CA LYS A 263 9.59 10.70 16.88
C LYS A 263 9.88 9.36 17.55
N LYS A 264 8.85 8.73 18.13
CA LYS A 264 8.97 7.41 18.75
C LYS A 264 9.45 6.37 17.73
N ASN A 265 8.83 6.33 16.55
CA ASN A 265 9.21 5.42 15.47
C ASN A 265 10.67 5.62 15.04
N ALA A 266 11.14 6.87 14.95
CA ALA A 266 12.53 7.16 14.62
C ALA A 266 13.51 6.62 15.66
N GLN A 267 13.14 6.67 16.95
CA GLN A 267 13.94 6.09 18.04
C GLN A 267 13.98 4.57 18.00
N GLU A 268 12.87 3.92 17.64
CA GLU A 268 12.74 2.45 17.52
C GLU A 268 13.32 1.91 16.20
N ALA A 269 13.44 2.77 15.17
CA ALA A 269 13.91 2.40 13.84
C ALA A 269 15.27 1.70 13.85
N VAL A 270 16.18 2.09 14.75
CA VAL A 270 17.52 1.50 14.89
C VAL A 270 17.44 0.02 15.24
N SER A 271 16.73 -0.33 16.31
CA SER A 271 16.57 -1.72 16.73
C SER A 271 15.76 -2.53 15.72
N ASN A 272 14.74 -1.91 15.11
CA ASN A 272 13.88 -2.58 14.14
C ASN A 272 14.64 -2.88 12.84
N LEU A 273 15.47 -1.95 12.37
CA LEU A 273 16.30 -2.16 11.19
C LEU A 273 17.31 -3.28 11.39
N LYS A 274 17.89 -3.41 12.59
CA LYS A 274 18.76 -4.54 12.93
C LYS A 274 18.01 -5.87 12.80
N ALA A 275 16.80 -5.96 13.37
CA ALA A 275 15.97 -7.16 13.26
C ALA A 275 15.59 -7.48 11.80
N VAL A 276 15.30 -6.46 10.99
CA VAL A 276 15.06 -6.60 9.55
C VAL A 276 16.28 -7.17 8.83
N LEU A 277 17.48 -6.63 9.11
CA LEU A 277 18.74 -7.10 8.51
C LEU A 277 19.02 -8.56 8.90
N ASP A 278 18.87 -8.90 10.18
CA ASP A 278 19.05 -10.28 10.68
C ASP A 278 18.09 -11.25 9.99
N PHE A 279 16.81 -10.86 9.82
CA PHE A 279 15.81 -11.67 9.11
C PHE A 279 16.23 -11.92 7.65
N LEU A 280 16.63 -10.87 6.92
CA LEU A 280 17.09 -10.99 5.53
C LEU A 280 18.33 -11.89 5.42
N GLN A 281 19.31 -11.71 6.32
CA GLN A 281 20.55 -12.50 6.34
C GLN A 281 20.29 -13.98 6.65
N SER A 282 19.29 -14.28 7.50
CA SER A 282 18.88 -15.67 7.80
C SER A 282 18.08 -16.36 6.69
N GLY A 283 17.84 -15.70 5.54
CA GLY A 283 17.12 -16.26 4.41
C GLY A 283 15.63 -15.90 4.36
N GLY A 284 15.21 -14.82 5.03
CA GLY A 284 13.87 -14.25 4.92
C GLY A 284 13.43 -14.01 3.46
N ARG A 285 12.11 -14.02 3.22
CA ARG A 285 11.54 -13.90 1.86
C ARG A 285 11.31 -12.43 1.53
N LEU A 286 11.79 -11.99 0.36
CA LEU A 286 11.62 -10.60 -0.10
C LEU A 286 10.15 -10.22 -0.35
N VAL A 287 9.30 -11.20 -0.64
CA VAL A 287 7.85 -10.98 -0.78
C VAL A 287 7.20 -10.45 0.50
N ASP A 288 7.87 -10.59 1.64
CA ASP A 288 7.42 -10.08 2.93
C ASP A 288 7.73 -8.58 3.14
N PHE A 289 8.31 -7.90 2.15
CA PHE A 289 8.69 -6.47 2.23
C PHE A 289 7.87 -5.60 1.27
N THR A 290 7.62 -4.34 1.66
CA THR A 290 6.80 -3.40 0.84
C THR A 290 7.63 -2.71 -0.23
N TYR A 291 8.77 -2.12 0.15
CA TYR A 291 9.62 -1.34 -0.75
C TYR A 291 11.11 -1.60 -0.45
N GLU A 292 11.90 -1.94 -1.47
CA GLU A 292 13.36 -2.06 -1.34
C GLU A 292 14.05 -0.68 -1.22
N ILE A 293 13.37 0.38 -1.67
CA ILE A 293 13.85 1.75 -1.76
C ILE A 293 12.71 2.67 -1.30
N ASP A 294 12.95 3.57 -0.34
CA ASP A 294 11.91 4.47 0.20
C ASP A 294 12.36 5.95 0.15
N ILE A 295 12.43 6.48 -1.08
CA ILE A 295 12.73 7.88 -1.35
C ILE A 295 11.62 8.81 -0.83
N PRO A 296 10.31 8.53 -1.05
CA PRO A 296 9.23 9.44 -0.65
C PRO A 296 9.25 9.80 0.85
N SER A 297 9.47 8.83 1.74
CA SER A 297 9.60 9.09 3.18
C SER A 297 10.75 10.04 3.48
N SER A 298 11.95 9.72 2.98
CA SER A 298 13.18 10.44 3.30
C SER A 298 13.15 11.88 2.78
N ILE A 299 12.71 12.09 1.53
CA ILE A 299 12.66 13.44 0.96
C ILE A 299 11.55 14.29 1.58
N SER A 300 10.42 13.68 1.97
CA SER A 300 9.35 14.40 2.67
C SER A 300 9.81 14.84 4.07
N LEU A 301 10.57 13.99 4.77
CA LEU A 301 11.17 14.35 6.07
C LEU A 301 12.23 15.45 5.93
N TYR A 302 13.10 15.38 4.91
CA TYR A 302 14.02 16.48 4.59
C TYR A 302 13.30 17.81 4.44
N ARG A 303 12.25 17.86 3.60
CA ARG A 303 11.45 19.09 3.39
C ARG A 303 10.72 19.52 4.65
N TYR A 304 10.16 18.59 5.42
CA TYR A 304 9.45 18.85 6.67
C TYR A 304 10.35 19.53 7.71
N PHE A 305 11.56 19.02 7.91
CA PHE A 305 12.52 19.57 8.88
C PHE A 305 13.18 20.85 8.39
N THR A 306 13.45 20.96 7.09
CA THR A 306 13.94 22.21 6.47
C THR A 306 12.96 23.36 6.69
N LYS A 307 11.65 23.14 6.42
CA LYS A 307 10.58 24.13 6.65
C LYS A 307 10.51 24.61 8.11
N ARG A 308 11.05 23.84 9.07
CA ARG A 308 11.04 24.14 10.51
C ARG A 308 12.39 24.64 11.05
N GLY A 309 13.37 24.88 10.18
CA GLY A 309 14.70 25.34 10.58
C GLY A 309 15.58 24.28 11.24
N ASN A 310 15.18 23.01 11.23
CA ASN A 310 15.95 21.90 11.79
C ASN A 310 16.90 21.32 10.73
N THR A 311 17.87 22.13 10.29
CA THR A 311 18.73 21.81 9.14
C THR A 311 19.60 20.58 9.36
N ASP A 312 20.06 20.33 10.57
CA ASP A 312 20.96 19.22 10.88
C ASP A 312 20.31 17.86 10.59
N ILE A 313 19.11 17.65 11.13
CA ILE A 313 18.35 16.42 10.88
C ILE A 313 17.80 16.37 9.44
N ALA A 314 17.43 17.51 8.87
CA ALA A 314 17.01 17.57 7.47
C ALA A 314 18.11 17.00 6.54
N ASN A 315 19.36 17.46 6.72
CA ASN A 315 20.49 17.01 5.90
C ASN A 315 20.79 15.51 6.06
N ILE A 316 20.45 14.90 7.20
CA ILE A 316 20.58 13.45 7.37
C ILE A 316 19.56 12.73 6.48
N TYR A 317 18.28 13.16 6.50
CA TYR A 317 17.26 12.58 5.62
C TYR A 317 17.53 12.83 4.13
N LEU A 318 18.15 13.94 3.78
CA LEU A 318 18.63 14.18 2.42
C LEU A 318 19.67 13.13 2.01
N LYS A 319 20.69 12.86 2.83
CA LYS A 319 21.70 11.82 2.56
C LYS A 319 21.08 10.44 2.42
N ILE A 320 20.06 10.12 3.23
CA ILE A 320 19.33 8.86 3.10
C ILE A 320 18.63 8.78 1.72
N ALA A 321 17.95 9.86 1.31
CA ALA A 321 17.31 9.94 -0.01
C ALA A 321 18.33 9.80 -1.16
N GLU A 322 19.50 10.42 -1.05
CA GLU A 322 20.60 10.29 -2.03
C GLU A 322 21.13 8.85 -2.14
N ILE A 323 21.27 8.13 -1.02
CA ILE A 323 21.64 6.71 -1.03
C ILE A 323 20.57 5.90 -1.75
N TYR A 324 19.30 6.12 -1.42
CA TYR A 324 18.20 5.42 -2.07
C TYR A 324 18.12 5.70 -3.57
N ASP A 325 18.32 6.95 -3.99
CA ASP A 325 18.30 7.34 -5.39
C ASP A 325 19.48 6.74 -6.16
N PHE A 326 20.69 6.81 -5.61
CA PHE A 326 21.86 6.14 -6.20
C PHE A 326 21.65 4.63 -6.37
N GLN A 327 21.08 3.97 -5.35
CA GLN A 327 20.77 2.55 -5.41
C GLN A 327 19.69 2.26 -6.46
N ARG A 328 18.65 3.09 -6.57
CA ARG A 328 17.62 2.99 -7.61
C ARG A 328 18.23 3.07 -9.01
N GLU A 329 19.09 4.05 -9.26
CA GLU A 329 19.75 4.24 -10.56
C GLU A 329 20.61 3.04 -10.95
N SER A 330 21.27 2.42 -9.97
CA SER A 330 22.10 1.22 -10.20
C SER A 330 21.30 0.01 -10.71
N LEU A 331 19.97 0.00 -10.54
CA LEU A 331 19.10 -1.08 -11.03
C LEU A 331 18.86 -1.04 -12.53
N GLY A 332 19.05 0.12 -13.16
CA GLY A 332 18.72 0.34 -14.56
C GLY A 332 17.22 0.17 -14.88
N PRO A 333 16.85 0.18 -16.18
CA PRO A 333 15.45 0.16 -16.61
C PRO A 333 14.74 -1.19 -16.52
N ASP A 334 15.46 -2.30 -16.34
CA ASP A 334 14.87 -3.65 -16.33
C ASP A 334 15.63 -4.56 -15.34
N SER A 335 15.37 -4.41 -14.03
CA SER A 335 16.07 -5.19 -13.00
C SER A 335 15.48 -6.60 -12.92
N ARG A 336 15.79 -7.48 -13.89
CA ARG A 336 15.45 -8.91 -13.84
C ARG A 336 16.38 -9.68 -12.89
N ARG A 337 16.54 -9.15 -11.67
CA ARG A 337 17.45 -9.69 -10.66
C ARG A 337 16.92 -11.01 -10.14
N SER A 338 17.83 -11.96 -9.91
CA SER A 338 17.48 -13.16 -9.15
C SER A 338 17.09 -12.77 -7.71
N GLN A 339 16.31 -13.61 -7.02
CA GLN A 339 15.95 -13.34 -5.61
C GLN A 339 17.19 -13.17 -4.70
N SER A 340 18.29 -13.86 -5.01
CA SER A 340 19.54 -13.76 -4.26
C SER A 340 20.18 -12.37 -4.43
N GLU A 341 20.23 -11.87 -5.66
CA GLU A 341 20.79 -10.54 -5.97
C GLU A 341 19.91 -9.42 -5.42
N ALA A 342 18.59 -9.53 -5.53
CA ALA A 342 17.65 -8.60 -4.92
C ALA A 342 17.82 -8.53 -3.40
N ARG A 343 18.03 -9.69 -2.74
CA ARG A 343 18.29 -9.75 -1.30
C ARG A 343 19.61 -9.07 -0.95
N LYS A 344 20.69 -9.38 -1.68
CA LYS A 344 22.00 -8.78 -1.45
C LYS A 344 21.93 -7.25 -1.59
N PHE A 345 21.28 -6.79 -2.64
CA PHE A 345 21.04 -5.37 -2.87
C PHE A 345 20.29 -4.72 -1.71
N TYR A 346 19.22 -5.35 -1.23
CA TYR A 346 18.43 -4.76 -0.16
C TYR A 346 19.20 -4.70 1.16
N ILE A 347 19.93 -5.76 1.53
CA ILE A 347 20.82 -5.77 2.70
C ILE A 347 21.86 -4.65 2.58
N GLU A 348 22.50 -4.50 1.40
CA GLU A 348 23.49 -3.44 1.18
C GLU A 348 22.89 -2.04 1.37
N THR A 349 21.72 -1.79 0.77
CA THR A 349 21.01 -0.51 0.90
C THR A 349 20.67 -0.20 2.35
N LEU A 350 20.07 -1.15 3.07
CA LEU A 350 19.70 -0.96 4.48
C LEU A 350 20.93 -0.77 5.39
N THR A 351 22.04 -1.48 5.11
CA THR A 351 23.30 -1.33 5.86
C THR A 351 23.89 0.07 5.69
N LYS A 352 23.82 0.66 4.48
CA LYS A 352 24.29 2.04 4.23
C LYS A 352 23.43 3.09 4.95
N VAL A 353 22.12 2.85 5.06
CA VAL A 353 21.17 3.79 5.67
C VAL A 353 21.16 3.71 7.20
N GLN A 354 21.45 2.54 7.78
CA GLN A 354 21.43 2.31 9.23
C GLN A 354 22.12 3.41 10.09
N PRO A 355 23.40 3.77 9.86
CA PRO A 355 24.06 4.77 10.71
C PRO A 355 23.42 6.16 10.61
N LEU A 356 22.79 6.49 9.47
CA LEU A 356 22.07 7.76 9.30
C LEU A 356 20.74 7.76 10.05
N LEU A 357 20.04 6.63 10.11
CA LEU A 357 18.84 6.50 10.94
C LEU A 357 19.16 6.62 12.42
N GLU A 358 20.28 6.02 12.86
CA GLU A 358 20.80 6.17 14.22
C GLU A 358 21.10 7.65 14.55
N GLU A 359 21.78 8.36 13.65
CA GLU A 359 22.06 9.79 13.82
C GLU A 359 20.76 10.62 13.86
N ALA A 360 19.83 10.36 12.93
CA ALA A 360 18.54 11.05 12.88
C ALA A 360 17.76 10.87 14.19
N ALA A 361 17.66 9.65 14.70
CA ALA A 361 16.94 9.32 15.94
C ALA A 361 17.37 10.16 17.14
N THR A 362 18.68 10.46 17.24
CA THR A 362 19.23 11.27 18.33
C THR A 362 19.00 12.78 18.17
N LYS A 363 18.77 13.23 16.94
CA LYS A 363 18.60 14.65 16.58
C LYS A 363 17.14 15.07 16.40
N TRP A 364 16.18 14.16 16.62
CA TRP A 364 14.75 14.48 16.60
C TRP A 364 14.40 15.45 17.76
N PRO A 365 14.00 16.71 17.47
CA PRO A 365 13.80 17.73 18.50
C PRO A 365 12.63 17.44 19.42
#